data_AF-A0AAF0J2P2-F1
#
_entry.id   AF-A0AAF0J2P2-F1
#
_cell.length_a   1.000
_cell.length_b   1.000
_cell.length_c   1.000
_cell.angle_alpha   90.00
_cell.angle_beta   90.00
_cell.angle_gamma   90.00
#
_symmetry.space_group_name_H-M   'P 1'
#
loop_
_entity.id
_entity.type
_entity.pdbx_description
1 polymer ?
#
loop_
_entity_poly.entity_id
_entity_poly.type
_entity_poly.pdbx_seq_one_letter_code
_entity_poly.pdbx_strand_id
1 'polypeptide(L)'
;MRATGVARGIKGVLPYIRHVAPHCLVPVQVQDLAHARIAIDATLLVQRFFYRDSPDPYRYLGGFRDVIEQLRAVHIKPIFVFDHLHERLPQKARENARRRAAHRLASARYEHEQRRAKRLQTLCEHMSMFQQLSTEDQAHTCALLRHYTYSDHAASPPPLVASDDMNMAATWAQQHLAWTDIQDAHVFQLFPHPMPSDDAYDPFPHDLYVAVDGPPAAAALPWAVSDHACGDTPMVWELELPTPSATPQALAHALHAQRAALRAAQSSDVQETPAQGRTTDAEACLYKILGEGHIQGQGQLTCDAPRWNALCQDLSKYASPFPPISEDEALDVYAAAMHLLAISTQLVGMYRRSSFLIPQQAYIECMQLCRDMHAPVLVAGDDTPIHEGEALASALVREGYADMVASEDTDVLLYEVPMLRGLSNMSLELVDPVAIQAALFPHIPLDQRASSLIQFALLCGTDYNRTIPGIAVKNGHRLVN
;
A
#
# COMPACT_ATOMS: atom_id res chain seq x y z
N MET A 1 -24.14 -8.38 -5.66
CA MET A 1 -22.74 -8.82 -5.74
C MET A 1 -21.85 -7.57 -5.80
N ARG A 2 -20.82 -7.45 -4.95
CA ARG A 2 -19.87 -6.33 -5.05
C ARG A 2 -18.92 -6.60 -6.21
N ALA A 3 -18.69 -5.61 -7.06
CA ALA A 3 -17.62 -5.66 -8.06
C ALA A 3 -16.29 -5.89 -7.33
N THR A 4 -15.63 -7.00 -7.62
CA THR A 4 -14.26 -7.23 -7.16
C THR A 4 -13.35 -6.24 -7.89
N GLY A 5 -12.62 -5.42 -7.13
CA GLY A 5 -11.63 -4.51 -7.69
C GLY A 5 -10.60 -5.25 -8.54
N VAL A 6 -10.16 -4.60 -9.63
CA VAL A 6 -9.18 -5.09 -10.61
C VAL A 6 -8.04 -5.84 -9.94
N ALA A 7 -8.05 -7.17 -10.10
CA ALA A 7 -7.10 -8.09 -9.48
C ALA A 7 -5.67 -7.95 -10.08
N ARG A 8 -4.67 -8.42 -9.33
CA ARG A 8 -3.21 -8.31 -9.58
C ARG A 8 -2.66 -9.74 -9.59
N GLY A 9 -1.97 -10.19 -10.65
CA GLY A 9 -1.60 -11.61 -10.82
C GLY A 9 -2.80 -12.56 -10.67
N ILE A 10 -2.56 -13.88 -10.65
CA ILE A 10 -3.64 -14.87 -10.49
C ILE A 10 -4.13 -14.89 -9.02
N LYS A 11 -4.69 -13.78 -8.53
CA LYS A 11 -4.98 -13.52 -7.13
C LYS A 11 -6.03 -14.49 -6.59
N GLY A 12 -5.66 -15.22 -5.55
CA GLY A 12 -6.55 -16.16 -4.89
C GLY A 12 -6.54 -17.56 -5.49
N VAL A 13 -5.68 -17.85 -6.48
CA VAL A 13 -5.53 -19.20 -7.03
C VAL A 13 -5.07 -20.19 -5.96
N LEU A 14 -3.97 -19.92 -5.25
CA LEU A 14 -3.53 -20.87 -4.21
C LEU A 14 -4.55 -21.05 -3.07
N PRO A 15 -5.19 -20.00 -2.51
CA PRO A 15 -6.32 -20.18 -1.60
C PRO A 15 -7.47 -21.00 -2.19
N TYR A 16 -7.76 -20.84 -3.48
CA TYR A 16 -8.79 -21.61 -4.17
C TYR A 16 -8.39 -23.08 -4.36
N ILE A 17 -7.18 -23.35 -4.85
CA ILE A 17 -6.64 -24.70 -5.01
C ILE A 17 -6.58 -25.39 -3.63
N ARG A 18 -6.13 -24.70 -2.58
CA ARG A 18 -6.16 -25.26 -1.22
C ARG A 18 -7.56 -25.65 -0.76
N HIS A 19 -8.60 -24.98 -1.25
CA HIS A 19 -9.99 -25.31 -0.94
C HIS A 19 -10.52 -26.49 -1.79
N VAL A 20 -10.23 -26.52 -3.09
CA VAL A 20 -10.82 -27.52 -4.02
C VAL A 20 -9.95 -28.76 -4.25
N ALA A 21 -8.63 -28.62 -4.10
CA ALA A 21 -7.61 -29.64 -4.36
C ALA A 21 -6.43 -29.51 -3.36
N PRO A 22 -6.66 -29.66 -2.04
CA PRO A 22 -5.63 -29.48 -1.02
C PRO A 22 -4.44 -30.44 -1.18
N HIS A 23 -4.67 -31.63 -1.75
CA HIS A 23 -3.63 -32.64 -1.97
C HIS A 23 -2.54 -32.19 -2.97
N CYS A 24 -2.78 -31.14 -3.75
CA CYS A 24 -1.78 -30.57 -4.66
C CYS A 24 -0.76 -29.66 -3.95
N LEU A 25 -1.01 -29.29 -2.69
CA LEU A 25 -0.14 -28.45 -1.87
C LEU A 25 0.36 -29.29 -0.70
N VAL A 26 1.58 -29.78 -0.80
CA VAL A 26 2.16 -30.74 0.15
C VAL A 26 3.17 -30.01 1.04
N PRO A 27 2.91 -29.85 2.35
CA PRO A 27 3.92 -29.38 3.27
C PRO A 27 5.11 -30.35 3.27
N VAL A 28 6.32 -29.82 3.18
CA VAL A 28 7.56 -30.63 3.17
C VAL A 28 8.52 -30.11 4.22
N GLN A 29 9.34 -30.99 4.78
CA GLN A 29 10.46 -30.58 5.61
C GLN A 29 11.69 -30.35 4.72
N VAL A 30 12.59 -29.47 5.17
CA VAL A 30 13.81 -29.18 4.41
C VAL A 30 14.71 -30.42 4.24
N GLN A 31 14.64 -31.37 5.19
CA GLN A 31 15.35 -32.64 5.13
C GLN A 31 14.82 -33.58 4.02
N ASP A 32 13.54 -33.47 3.67
CA ASP A 32 12.92 -34.27 2.60
C ASP A 32 13.47 -33.90 1.22
N LEU A 33 14.08 -32.72 1.11
CA LEU A 33 14.66 -32.17 -0.10
C LEU A 33 16.19 -32.35 -0.15
N ALA A 34 16.76 -33.20 0.71
CA ALA A 34 18.21 -33.41 0.76
C ALA A 34 18.77 -33.74 -0.63
N HIS A 35 19.89 -33.10 -0.98
CA HIS A 35 20.56 -33.21 -2.28
C HIS A 35 19.82 -32.64 -3.51
N ALA A 36 18.60 -32.10 -3.34
CA ALA A 36 17.89 -31.46 -4.44
C ALA A 36 18.64 -30.23 -4.97
N ARG A 37 18.46 -29.96 -6.27
CA ARG A 37 18.90 -28.76 -6.96
C ARG A 37 17.70 -27.85 -7.10
N ILE A 38 17.75 -26.66 -6.50
CA ILE A 38 16.60 -25.76 -6.44
C ILE A 38 16.96 -24.48 -7.18
N ALA A 39 16.23 -24.18 -8.26
CA ALA A 39 16.30 -22.87 -8.91
C ALA A 39 15.45 -21.90 -8.11
N ILE A 40 16.02 -20.79 -7.63
CA ILE A 40 15.36 -19.86 -6.73
C ILE A 40 15.08 -18.56 -7.48
N ASP A 41 13.83 -18.14 -7.53
CA ASP A 41 13.46 -16.76 -7.90
C ASP A 41 13.96 -15.82 -6.80
N ALA A 42 15.14 -15.26 -7.05
CA ALA A 42 15.88 -14.48 -6.09
C ALA A 42 15.36 -13.04 -6.03
N THR A 43 14.80 -12.48 -7.12
CA THR A 43 14.25 -11.12 -7.11
C THR A 43 13.14 -10.99 -6.07
N LEU A 44 12.20 -11.94 -6.07
CA LEU A 44 11.09 -11.94 -5.13
C LEU A 44 11.57 -12.22 -3.70
N LEU A 45 12.61 -13.04 -3.54
CA LEU A 45 13.23 -13.32 -2.26
C LEU A 45 13.89 -12.07 -1.65
N VAL A 46 14.59 -11.26 -2.44
CA VAL A 46 15.12 -9.94 -2.01
C VAL A 46 13.98 -9.08 -1.51
N GLN A 47 12.87 -9.01 -2.26
CA GLN A 47 11.71 -8.22 -1.86
C GLN A 47 11.15 -8.65 -0.51
N ARG A 48 10.98 -9.95 -0.29
CA ARG A 48 10.45 -10.48 0.97
C ARG A 48 11.34 -10.17 2.16
N PHE A 49 12.65 -10.30 2.02
CA PHE A 49 13.56 -9.96 3.13
C PHE A 49 13.72 -8.47 3.33
N PHE A 50 13.73 -7.67 2.26
CA PHE A 50 13.83 -6.21 2.37
C PHE A 50 12.64 -5.62 3.11
N TYR A 51 11.42 -6.13 2.90
CA TYR A 51 10.23 -5.65 3.61
C TYR A 51 9.92 -6.42 4.90
N ARG A 52 10.80 -7.34 5.34
CA ARG A 52 10.67 -8.00 6.64
C ARG A 52 10.73 -6.94 7.74
N ASP A 53 9.87 -7.11 8.74
CA ASP A 53 9.88 -6.27 9.94
C ASP A 53 11.14 -6.60 10.76
N SER A 54 12.16 -5.76 10.62
CA SER A 54 13.44 -5.91 11.30
C SER A 54 14.15 -4.55 11.35
N PRO A 55 14.79 -4.22 12.49
CA PRO A 55 15.52 -2.97 12.64
C PRO A 55 16.80 -2.91 11.79
N ASP A 56 17.33 -4.05 11.36
CA ASP A 56 18.59 -4.14 10.60
C ASP A 56 18.41 -3.59 9.17
N PRO A 57 19.15 -2.55 8.76
CA PRO A 57 19.11 -2.05 7.38
C PRO A 57 19.56 -3.09 6.35
N TYR A 58 20.40 -4.05 6.74
CA TYR A 58 20.94 -5.11 5.89
C TYR A 58 20.23 -6.46 6.08
N ARG A 59 19.03 -6.46 6.67
CA ARG A 59 18.20 -7.66 6.91
C ARG A 59 17.99 -8.54 5.68
N TYR A 60 18.03 -7.97 4.48
CA TYR A 60 17.94 -8.73 3.22
C TYR A 60 19.17 -9.58 2.95
N LEU A 61 20.37 -9.09 3.27
CA LEU A 61 21.60 -9.87 3.22
C LEU A 61 21.61 -10.96 4.30
N GLY A 62 21.18 -10.61 5.52
CA GLY A 62 21.00 -11.58 6.60
C GLY A 62 20.08 -12.74 6.18
N GLY A 63 18.90 -12.42 5.65
CA GLY A 63 17.95 -13.42 5.15
C GLY A 63 18.50 -14.31 4.05
N PHE A 64 19.26 -13.76 3.09
CA PHE A 64 19.92 -14.55 2.04
C PHE A 64 20.97 -15.51 2.61
N ARG A 65 21.85 -15.01 3.49
CA ARG A 65 22.86 -15.83 4.15
C ARG A 65 22.20 -16.98 4.90
N ASP A 66 21.18 -16.69 5.70
CA ASP A 66 20.47 -17.68 6.50
C ASP A 66 19.80 -18.75 5.60
N VAL A 67 19.23 -18.38 4.45
CA VAL A 67 18.70 -19.35 3.47
C VAL A 67 19.81 -20.23 2.92
N ILE A 68 20.91 -19.64 2.47
CA ILE A 68 22.01 -20.39 1.85
C ILE A 68 22.61 -21.40 2.85
N GLU A 69 22.82 -20.98 4.10
CA GLU A 69 23.34 -21.84 5.16
C GLU A 69 22.38 -23.00 5.49
N GLN A 70 21.09 -22.72 5.61
CA GLN A 70 20.07 -23.75 5.89
C GLN A 70 19.94 -24.78 4.77
N LEU A 71 19.95 -24.34 3.51
CA LEU A 71 19.92 -25.25 2.36
C LEU A 71 21.19 -26.12 2.30
N ARG A 72 22.36 -25.54 2.58
CA ARG A 72 23.63 -26.27 2.58
C ARG A 72 23.75 -27.28 3.71
N ALA A 73 23.17 -26.98 4.87
CA ALA A 73 23.17 -27.89 6.01
C ALA A 73 22.52 -29.24 5.68
N VAL A 74 21.63 -29.30 4.70
CA VAL A 74 21.00 -30.52 4.18
C VAL A 74 21.45 -30.88 2.75
N HIS A 75 22.58 -30.34 2.31
CA HIS A 75 23.19 -30.60 1.00
C HIS A 75 22.34 -30.22 -0.22
N ILE A 76 21.37 -29.30 -0.08
CA ILE A 76 20.65 -28.72 -1.22
C ILE A 76 21.59 -27.81 -2.01
N LYS A 77 21.47 -27.84 -3.34
CA LYS A 77 22.24 -27.01 -4.27
C LYS A 77 21.35 -25.88 -4.81
N PRO A 78 21.40 -24.67 -4.25
CA PRO A 78 20.64 -23.54 -4.76
C PRO A 78 21.27 -22.97 -6.05
N ILE A 79 20.42 -22.56 -6.99
CA ILE A 79 20.79 -21.72 -8.15
C ILE A 79 19.94 -20.46 -8.07
N PHE A 80 20.53 -19.31 -7.78
CA PHE A 80 19.78 -18.06 -7.65
C PHE A 80 19.59 -17.41 -9.02
N VAL A 81 18.35 -17.14 -9.37
CA VAL A 81 17.97 -16.51 -10.63
C VAL A 81 17.36 -15.14 -10.34
N PHE A 82 17.94 -14.09 -10.91
CA PHE A 82 17.47 -12.71 -10.77
C PHE A 82 16.87 -12.22 -12.09
N ASP A 83 15.94 -11.27 -11.98
CA ASP A 83 15.50 -10.48 -13.12
C ASP A 83 16.61 -9.53 -13.58
N HIS A 84 16.56 -9.15 -14.85
CA HIS A 84 17.42 -8.08 -15.34
C HIS A 84 17.15 -6.78 -14.57
N LEU A 85 18.20 -6.07 -14.13
CA LEU A 85 18.02 -4.85 -13.34
C LEU A 85 17.44 -3.68 -14.15
N HIS A 86 17.85 -3.58 -15.42
CA HIS A 86 17.51 -2.45 -16.30
C HIS A 86 16.47 -2.77 -17.38
N GLU A 87 16.67 -3.88 -18.10
CA GLU A 87 15.80 -4.30 -19.18
C GLU A 87 14.48 -4.88 -18.66
N ARG A 88 13.40 -4.61 -19.40
CA ARG A 88 12.04 -5.04 -19.04
C ARG A 88 11.36 -5.61 -20.25
N LEU A 89 10.54 -6.64 -20.03
CA LEU A 89 9.68 -7.20 -21.07
C LEU A 89 8.67 -6.13 -21.54
N PRO A 90 8.61 -5.84 -22.86
CA PRO A 90 7.61 -4.91 -23.40
C PRO A 90 6.18 -5.31 -23.05
N GLN A 91 5.90 -6.61 -22.97
CA GLN A 91 4.58 -7.15 -22.65
C GLN A 91 4.10 -6.79 -21.23
N LYS A 92 5.01 -6.41 -20.31
CA LYS A 92 4.68 -5.94 -18.96
C LYS A 92 4.68 -4.42 -18.82
N ALA A 93 4.86 -3.66 -19.91
CA ALA A 93 4.92 -2.19 -19.87
C ALA A 93 3.69 -1.57 -19.17
N ARG A 94 2.51 -2.10 -19.44
CA ARG A 94 1.24 -1.71 -18.81
C ARG A 94 1.26 -1.89 -17.30
N GLU A 95 1.57 -3.10 -16.84
CA GLU A 95 1.60 -3.41 -15.40
C GLU A 95 2.68 -2.61 -14.69
N ASN A 96 3.85 -2.43 -15.32
CA ASN A 96 4.90 -1.56 -14.81
C ASN A 96 4.45 -0.10 -14.67
N ALA A 97 3.76 0.45 -15.67
CA ALA A 97 3.21 1.81 -15.60
C ALA A 97 2.18 1.95 -14.47
N ARG A 98 1.32 0.93 -14.30
CA ARG A 98 0.35 0.87 -13.21
C ARG A 98 1.03 0.82 -11.84
N ARG A 99 2.06 -0.02 -11.66
CA ARG A 99 2.85 -0.11 -10.42
C ARG A 99 3.56 1.21 -10.12
N ARG A 100 4.11 1.90 -11.12
CA ARG A 100 4.70 3.24 -10.96
C ARG A 100 3.67 4.27 -10.50
N ALA A 101 2.48 4.30 -11.12
CA ALA A 101 1.42 5.22 -10.72
C ALA A 101 0.93 4.95 -9.28
N ALA A 102 0.75 3.67 -8.93
CA ALA A 102 0.37 3.26 -7.57
C ALA A 102 1.44 3.63 -6.55
N HIS A 103 2.72 3.44 -6.87
CA HIS A 103 3.83 3.85 -6.02
C HIS A 103 3.87 5.37 -5.82
N ARG A 104 3.75 6.17 -6.89
CA ARG A 104 3.69 7.63 -6.78
C ARG A 104 2.56 8.10 -5.87
N LEU A 105 1.38 7.50 -6.01
CA LEU A 105 0.24 7.81 -5.13
C LEU A 105 0.52 7.40 -3.67
N ALA A 106 1.14 6.24 -3.44
CA ALA A 106 1.54 5.80 -2.10
C ALA A 106 2.58 6.73 -1.47
N SER A 107 3.59 7.16 -2.22
CA SER A 107 4.59 8.14 -1.78
C SER A 107 3.96 9.49 -1.45
N ALA A 108 3.09 10.00 -2.33
CA ALA A 108 2.37 11.26 -2.08
C ALA A 108 1.51 11.19 -0.81
N ARG A 109 0.80 10.07 -0.59
CA ARG A 109 0.02 9.83 0.64
C ARG A 109 0.90 9.73 1.87
N TYR A 110 2.04 9.06 1.77
CA TYR A 110 2.99 8.91 2.86
C TYR A 110 3.57 10.27 3.28
N GLU A 111 4.04 11.07 2.32
CA GLU A 111 4.52 12.43 2.60
C GLU A 111 3.42 13.32 3.18
N HIS A 112 2.21 13.24 2.64
CA HIS A 112 1.06 13.98 3.17
C HIS A 112 0.80 13.60 4.64
N GLU A 113 0.83 12.31 4.97
CA GLU A 113 0.64 11.83 6.33
C GLU A 113 1.76 12.26 7.26
N GLN A 114 3.03 12.26 6.81
CA GLN A 114 4.15 12.78 7.61
C GLN A 114 3.98 14.25 7.95
N ARG A 115 3.54 15.07 6.97
CA ARG A 115 3.25 16.49 7.21
C ARG A 115 2.11 16.66 8.21
N ARG A 116 1.07 15.82 8.15
CA ARG A 116 -0.01 15.81 9.15
C ARG A 116 0.52 15.45 10.54
N ALA A 117 1.24 14.34 10.68
CA ALA A 117 1.79 13.89 11.97
C ALA A 117 2.63 14.98 12.63
N LYS A 118 3.52 15.63 11.85
CA LYS A 118 4.30 16.77 12.33
C LYS A 118 3.44 17.94 12.78
N ARG A 119 2.41 18.30 12.01
CA ARG A 119 1.48 19.39 12.35
C ARG A 119 0.69 19.08 13.63
N LEU A 120 0.20 17.86 13.77
CA LEU A 120 -0.51 17.39 14.97
C LEU A 120 0.40 17.34 16.20
N GLN A 121 1.67 16.95 16.04
CA GLN A 121 2.67 17.01 17.11
C GLN A 121 2.84 18.45 17.61
N THR A 122 3.06 19.40 16.71
CA THR A 122 3.15 20.81 17.08
C THR A 122 1.82 21.34 17.66
N LEU A 123 0.66 20.82 17.23
CA LEU A 123 -0.63 21.16 17.85
C LEU A 123 -0.68 20.66 19.30
N CYS A 124 -0.24 19.44 19.58
CA CYS A 124 -0.17 18.92 20.95
C CYS A 124 0.72 19.80 21.86
N GLU A 125 1.88 20.24 21.36
CA GLU A 125 2.77 21.17 22.07
C GLU A 125 2.04 22.49 22.41
N HIS A 126 1.41 23.11 21.42
CA HIS A 126 0.64 24.34 21.63
C HIS A 126 -0.55 24.16 22.57
N MET A 127 -1.25 23.02 22.50
CA MET A 127 -2.37 22.72 23.37
C MET A 127 -1.93 22.47 24.81
N SER A 128 -0.77 21.85 25.02
CA SER A 128 -0.17 21.74 26.34
C SER A 128 0.16 23.11 26.93
N MET A 129 0.68 24.05 26.11
CA MET A 129 0.94 25.42 26.54
C MET A 129 -0.36 26.18 26.83
N PHE A 130 -1.38 25.99 25.99
CA PHE A 130 -2.71 26.57 26.18
C PHE A 130 -3.33 26.14 27.53
N GLN A 131 -3.23 24.87 27.90
CA GLN A 131 -3.74 24.35 29.18
C GLN A 131 -3.06 24.96 30.41
N GLN A 132 -1.80 25.41 30.28
CA GLN A 132 -1.05 26.06 31.37
C GLN A 132 -1.40 27.55 31.55
N LEU A 133 -2.06 28.18 30.57
CA LEU A 133 -2.49 29.58 30.66
C LEU A 133 -3.64 29.77 31.66
N SER A 134 -3.76 30.98 32.19
CA SER A 134 -4.94 31.38 32.96
C SER A 134 -6.20 31.34 32.08
N THR A 135 -7.38 31.18 32.68
CA THR A 135 -8.64 31.17 31.92
C THR A 135 -8.86 32.47 31.13
N GLU A 136 -8.37 33.60 31.64
CA GLU A 136 -8.40 34.90 30.95
C GLU A 136 -7.48 34.90 29.71
N ASP A 137 -6.25 34.40 29.86
CA ASP A 137 -5.29 34.28 28.77
C ASP A 137 -5.71 33.26 27.70
N GLN A 138 -6.36 32.16 28.12
CA GLN A 138 -7.01 31.22 27.20
C GLN A 138 -8.11 31.92 26.39
N ALA A 139 -8.99 32.69 27.06
CA ALA A 139 -10.06 33.43 26.41
C ALA A 139 -9.50 34.47 25.43
N HIS A 140 -8.43 35.15 25.83
CA HIS A 140 -7.73 36.12 25.00
C HIS A 140 -7.09 35.46 23.77
N THR A 141 -6.44 34.31 23.93
CA THR A 141 -5.88 33.51 22.82
C THR A 141 -6.97 33.12 21.82
N CYS A 142 -8.11 32.59 22.28
CA CYS A 142 -9.24 32.24 21.42
C CYS A 142 -9.82 33.48 20.70
N ALA A 143 -9.92 34.62 21.38
CA ALA A 143 -10.39 35.86 20.78
C ALA A 143 -9.45 36.37 19.67
N LEU A 144 -8.14 36.31 19.88
CA LEU A 144 -7.14 36.64 18.86
C LEU A 144 -7.22 35.68 17.66
N LEU A 145 -7.35 34.38 17.91
CA LEU A 145 -7.51 33.38 16.85
C LEU A 145 -8.77 33.63 16.00
N ARG A 146 -9.89 34.02 16.62
CA ARG A 146 -11.11 34.47 15.90
C ARG A 146 -10.82 35.67 15.02
N HIS A 147 -10.13 36.67 15.56
CA HIS A 147 -9.79 37.87 14.82
C HIS A 147 -8.92 37.58 13.59
N TYR A 148 -7.88 36.74 13.73
CA TYR A 148 -7.04 36.31 12.60
C TYR A 148 -7.86 35.54 11.55
N THR A 149 -8.73 34.64 12.01
CA THR A 149 -9.62 33.88 11.11
C THR A 149 -10.53 34.79 10.31
N TYR A 150 -11.16 35.78 10.94
CA TYR A 150 -12.03 36.74 10.27
C TYR A 150 -11.26 37.60 9.26
N SER A 151 -10.03 37.99 9.61
CA SER A 151 -9.14 38.76 8.74
C SER A 151 -8.79 38.00 7.45
N ASP A 152 -8.57 36.69 7.51
CA ASP A 152 -8.37 35.85 6.31
C ASP A 152 -9.60 35.84 5.39
N HIS A 153 -10.80 35.77 5.99
CA HIS A 153 -12.06 35.78 5.25
C HIS A 153 -12.33 37.13 4.59
N ALA A 154 -11.97 38.23 5.24
CA ALA A 154 -12.09 39.58 4.69
C ALA A 154 -11.03 39.89 3.62
N ALA A 155 -9.84 39.27 3.69
CA ALA A 155 -8.76 39.42 2.72
C ALA A 155 -8.90 38.50 1.49
N SER A 156 -9.73 37.46 1.57
CA SER A 156 -10.10 36.63 0.42
C SER A 156 -11.14 37.38 -0.42
N PRO A 157 -10.93 37.60 -1.74
CA PRO A 157 -11.96 38.20 -2.57
C PRO A 157 -13.23 37.34 -2.48
N PRO A 158 -14.44 37.95 -2.47
CA PRO A 158 -15.66 37.17 -2.57
C PRO A 158 -15.57 36.26 -3.79
N PRO A 159 -16.05 35.01 -3.72
CA PRO A 159 -16.12 34.18 -4.92
C PRO A 159 -16.83 35.01 -5.98
N LEU A 160 -16.20 35.14 -7.16
CA LEU A 160 -16.88 35.66 -8.33
C LEU A 160 -18.16 34.86 -8.45
N VAL A 161 -19.28 35.50 -8.15
CA VAL A 161 -20.59 34.96 -8.45
C VAL A 161 -20.62 34.89 -9.97
N ALA A 162 -20.23 33.74 -10.51
CA ALA A 162 -20.67 33.34 -11.83
C ALA A 162 -22.18 33.26 -11.73
N SER A 163 -22.84 34.36 -12.09
CA SER A 163 -24.21 34.32 -12.57
C SER A 163 -24.17 33.47 -13.83
N ASP A 164 -24.35 32.16 -13.64
CA ASP A 164 -24.81 31.15 -14.59
C ASP A 164 -24.23 29.80 -14.13
N ASP A 165 -25.00 29.07 -13.31
CA ASP A 165 -25.21 27.62 -13.43
C ASP A 165 -26.08 27.09 -12.31
N MET A 166 -27.35 27.48 -12.38
CA MET A 166 -28.45 26.87 -11.65
C MET A 166 -28.91 25.60 -12.41
N ASN A 167 -28.04 24.61 -12.67
CA ASN A 167 -28.50 23.31 -13.23
C ASN A 167 -27.51 22.11 -13.24
N MET A 168 -26.74 21.86 -12.17
CA MET A 168 -25.95 20.60 -12.07
C MET A 168 -26.16 19.78 -10.79
N ALA A 169 -26.99 20.25 -9.85
CA ALA A 169 -27.36 19.49 -8.65
C ALA A 169 -28.60 18.58 -8.85
N ALA A 170 -29.25 18.62 -10.01
CA ALA A 170 -30.45 17.83 -10.31
C ALA A 170 -30.18 16.51 -11.04
N THR A 171 -28.94 16.21 -11.43
CA THR A 171 -28.62 15.03 -12.27
C THR A 171 -27.94 13.87 -11.54
N TRP A 172 -27.68 13.98 -10.24
CA TRP A 172 -27.01 12.93 -9.45
C TRP A 172 -27.87 12.29 -8.35
N ALA A 173 -29.19 12.53 -8.37
CA ALA A 173 -30.14 12.02 -7.37
C ALA A 173 -31.28 11.15 -7.93
N GLN A 174 -31.23 10.72 -9.20
CA GLN A 174 -32.20 9.76 -9.75
C GLN A 174 -31.48 8.63 -10.48
N GLN A 175 -31.04 7.62 -9.72
CA GLN A 175 -30.85 6.25 -10.22
C GLN A 175 -30.82 5.25 -9.05
N HIS A 176 -31.84 5.32 -8.19
CA HIS A 176 -32.26 4.17 -7.40
C HIS A 176 -33.35 3.44 -8.18
N LEU A 177 -32.95 2.46 -8.99
CA LEU A 177 -33.86 1.46 -9.54
C LEU A 177 -33.83 0.24 -8.62
N ALA A 178 -35.01 -0.07 -8.09
CA ALA A 178 -35.32 -1.26 -7.33
C ALA A 178 -35.05 -2.50 -8.19
N TRP A 179 -34.30 -3.46 -7.63
CA TRP A 179 -34.07 -4.75 -8.27
C TRP A 179 -35.22 -5.69 -7.89
N THR A 180 -36.18 -5.81 -8.80
CA THR A 180 -37.13 -6.93 -8.82
C THR A 180 -37.16 -7.52 -10.22
N ASP A 181 -36.88 -8.83 -10.27
CA ASP A 181 -37.24 -9.82 -11.29
C ASP A 181 -37.02 -9.47 -12.77
N ILE A 182 -35.82 -9.80 -13.30
CA ILE A 182 -35.69 -10.24 -14.70
C ILE A 182 -34.70 -11.42 -14.77
N GLN A 183 -35.25 -12.58 -15.07
CA GLN A 183 -34.56 -13.83 -15.42
C GLN A 183 -33.94 -13.73 -16.82
N ASP A 184 -32.84 -14.47 -16.98
CA ASP A 184 -32.31 -15.11 -18.20
C ASP A 184 -32.19 -14.34 -19.52
N ALA A 185 -30.99 -14.51 -20.10
CA ALA A 185 -30.53 -14.04 -21.41
C ALA A 185 -30.32 -12.52 -21.50
N HIS A 186 -29.08 -12.03 -21.32
CA HIS A 186 -28.51 -10.84 -22.01
C HIS A 186 -27.05 -10.55 -21.56
N VAL A 187 -26.18 -11.57 -21.49
CA VAL A 187 -24.74 -11.38 -21.15
C VAL A 187 -23.93 -10.74 -22.30
N PHE A 188 -24.50 -10.61 -23.50
CA PHE A 188 -23.78 -10.08 -24.68
C PHE A 188 -24.05 -8.60 -25.04
N GLN A 189 -24.74 -7.82 -24.21
CA GLN A 189 -25.11 -6.42 -24.55
C GLN A 189 -24.48 -5.33 -23.66
N LEU A 190 -23.38 -5.62 -22.95
CA LEU A 190 -22.64 -4.61 -22.17
C LEU A 190 -21.52 -3.89 -22.94
N PHE A 191 -21.41 -4.06 -24.26
CA PHE A 191 -20.41 -3.36 -25.07
C PHE A 191 -21.05 -2.48 -26.16
N PRO A 192 -21.49 -1.24 -25.88
CA PRO A 192 -21.49 -0.22 -26.89
C PRO A 192 -20.08 0.41 -26.95
N HIS A 193 -19.49 0.45 -28.14
CA HIS A 193 -18.13 0.94 -28.51
C HIS A 193 -17.09 -0.16 -28.75
N PRO A 194 -16.23 0.02 -29.76
CA PRO A 194 -15.74 -1.05 -30.62
C PRO A 194 -14.86 -2.01 -29.83
N MET A 195 -14.74 -3.24 -30.33
CA MET A 195 -13.74 -4.23 -29.88
C MET A 195 -12.49 -3.49 -29.40
N PRO A 196 -12.00 -3.72 -28.16
CA PRO A 196 -10.74 -3.12 -27.75
C PRO A 196 -9.72 -3.49 -28.82
N SER A 197 -9.10 -2.47 -29.44
CA SER A 197 -7.96 -2.72 -30.30
C SER A 197 -6.97 -3.55 -29.50
N ASP A 198 -6.38 -4.55 -30.14
CA ASP A 198 -5.35 -5.39 -29.54
C ASP A 198 -4.11 -4.52 -29.31
N ASP A 199 -4.13 -3.75 -28.23
CA ASP A 199 -3.10 -2.80 -27.81
C ASP A 199 -2.00 -3.48 -27.00
N ALA A 200 -2.03 -4.82 -26.92
CA ALA A 200 -0.99 -5.62 -26.29
C ALA A 200 0.40 -5.39 -26.92
N TYR A 201 0.43 -4.94 -28.18
CA TYR A 201 1.63 -4.62 -28.95
C TYR A 201 1.72 -3.15 -29.39
N ASP A 202 0.75 -2.31 -29.03
CA ASP A 202 0.86 -0.88 -29.35
C ASP A 202 2.02 -0.31 -28.54
N PRO A 203 2.96 0.43 -29.17
CA PRO A 203 4.02 1.12 -28.45
C PRO A 203 3.36 2.11 -27.51
N PHE A 204 3.28 1.75 -26.22
CA PHE A 204 2.73 2.61 -25.18
C PHE A 204 3.61 3.86 -25.12
N PRO A 205 3.12 5.04 -25.53
CA PRO A 205 3.93 6.25 -25.50
C PRO A 205 4.24 6.55 -24.04
N HIS A 206 5.51 6.77 -23.72
CA HIS A 206 5.94 7.25 -22.40
C HIS A 206 5.25 8.57 -22.00
N ASP A 207 4.59 9.23 -22.96
CA ASP A 207 4.26 10.65 -22.99
C ASP A 207 2.78 10.92 -22.67
N LEU A 208 1.94 9.89 -22.50
CA LEU A 208 0.52 10.07 -22.11
C LEU A 208 0.31 10.36 -20.62
N TYR A 209 1.40 10.48 -19.86
CA TYR A 209 1.40 11.09 -18.54
C TYR A 209 2.41 12.24 -18.55
N VAL A 210 1.90 13.46 -18.60
CA VAL A 210 2.70 14.67 -18.42
C VAL A 210 3.40 14.58 -17.06
N ALA A 211 4.73 14.49 -17.11
CA ALA A 211 5.58 14.83 -15.99
C ALA A 211 5.31 16.29 -15.64
N VAL A 212 4.89 16.55 -14.40
CA VAL A 212 5.12 17.87 -13.82
C VAL A 212 6.52 17.77 -13.24
N ASP A 213 7.48 18.41 -13.90
CA ASP A 213 8.85 18.50 -13.42
C ASP A 213 8.85 19.11 -12.01
N GLY A 214 9.14 18.27 -11.01
CA GLY A 214 9.65 18.72 -9.72
C GLY A 214 11.15 19.02 -9.84
N PRO A 215 11.71 19.93 -9.01
CA PRO A 215 13.01 20.53 -9.22
C PRO A 215 14.18 19.51 -9.28
N PRO A 216 15.32 19.87 -9.90
CA PRO A 216 16.35 18.92 -10.29
C PRO A 216 17.06 18.31 -9.08
N ALA A 217 17.44 17.04 -9.25
CA ALA A 217 18.35 16.34 -8.37
C ALA A 217 19.69 17.08 -8.24
N ALA A 218 20.06 17.49 -7.02
CA ALA A 218 21.45 17.58 -6.60
C ALA A 218 21.57 17.71 -5.07
N ALA A 219 22.65 17.10 -4.59
CA ALA A 219 23.29 17.21 -3.27
C ALA A 219 22.78 16.26 -2.16
N ALA A 220 23.58 15.19 -1.97
CA ALA A 220 23.88 14.53 -0.71
C ALA A 220 22.71 14.31 0.25
N LEU A 221 22.13 13.10 0.25
CA LEU A 221 21.21 12.67 1.30
C LEU A 221 22.03 12.20 2.52
N PRO A 222 22.02 12.93 3.66
CA PRO A 222 22.76 12.57 4.87
C PRO A 222 21.93 11.71 5.84
N TRP A 223 20.81 11.10 5.41
CA TRP A 223 19.88 10.40 6.31
C TRP A 223 20.21 8.92 6.52
N ALA A 224 21.42 8.46 6.20
CA ALA A 224 21.99 7.26 6.81
C ALA A 224 22.33 7.47 8.30
N VAL A 225 21.45 8.18 9.03
CA VAL A 225 21.51 8.31 10.49
C VAL A 225 20.67 7.20 11.06
N SER A 226 21.36 6.31 11.75
CA SER A 226 20.81 5.32 12.66
C SER A 226 19.90 6.00 13.69
N ASP A 227 18.60 5.80 13.59
CA ASP A 227 17.66 6.05 14.69
C ASP A 227 17.07 4.73 15.14
N HIS A 228 17.90 3.93 15.79
CA HIS A 228 17.48 2.92 16.77
C HIS A 228 18.08 3.27 18.11
N ALA A 229 17.50 4.30 18.72
CA ALA A 229 17.30 4.32 20.15
C ALA A 229 15.79 4.28 20.40
N CYS A 230 15.18 3.10 20.28
CA CYS A 230 14.04 2.76 21.14
C CYS A 230 13.81 1.25 21.07
N GLY A 231 13.94 0.58 22.22
CA GLY A 231 13.42 -0.75 22.41
C GLY A 231 11.89 -0.77 22.30
N ASP A 232 11.34 -1.99 22.33
CA ASP A 232 9.92 -2.33 22.25
C ASP A 232 9.04 -1.69 23.34
N THR A 233 8.84 -0.39 23.22
CA THR A 233 7.77 0.40 23.81
C THR A 233 7.29 1.34 22.71
N PRO A 234 5.97 1.56 22.53
CA PRO A 234 5.53 2.68 21.71
C PRO A 234 6.31 3.90 22.17
N MET A 235 6.93 4.68 21.26
CA MET A 235 7.54 5.95 21.63
C MET A 235 6.48 6.78 22.33
N VAL A 236 6.47 6.71 23.67
CA VAL A 236 5.94 7.75 24.51
C VAL A 236 6.93 8.85 24.28
N TRP A 237 6.61 9.73 23.34
CA TRP A 237 7.30 11.00 23.20
C TRP A 237 7.12 11.69 24.55
N GLU A 238 8.12 11.60 25.42
CA GLU A 238 8.23 12.51 26.56
C GLU A 238 8.26 13.91 25.93
N LEU A 239 7.10 14.55 25.91
CA LEU A 239 6.96 15.94 25.54
C LEU A 239 7.83 16.71 26.54
N GLU A 240 9.04 17.12 26.12
CA GLU A 240 9.73 18.18 26.84
C GLU A 240 8.83 19.40 26.75
N LEU A 241 8.08 19.64 27.83
CA LEU A 241 7.15 20.76 27.92
C LEU A 241 7.94 22.05 27.65
N PRO A 242 7.55 22.86 26.65
CA PRO A 242 8.18 24.14 26.41
C PRO A 242 8.10 24.98 27.70
N THR A 243 9.17 25.69 28.03
CA THR A 243 9.16 26.62 29.16
C THR A 243 8.06 27.68 28.95
N PRO A 244 7.30 28.05 29.99
CA PRO A 244 6.01 28.75 29.88
C PRO A 244 6.19 30.25 29.62
N SER A 245 6.71 30.61 28.45
CA SER A 245 6.95 32.02 28.07
C SER A 245 6.18 32.47 26.82
N ALA A 246 5.30 31.65 26.27
CA ALA A 246 4.48 32.08 25.14
C ALA A 246 3.34 32.98 25.62
N THR A 247 3.31 34.20 25.09
CA THR A 247 2.18 35.12 25.28
C THR A 247 0.94 34.57 24.55
N PRO A 248 -0.28 34.93 25.00
CA PRO A 248 -1.52 34.59 24.29
C PRO A 248 -1.49 34.93 22.79
N GLN A 249 -0.84 36.05 22.44
CA GLN A 249 -0.68 36.50 21.07
C GLN A 249 0.24 35.58 20.25
N ALA A 250 1.38 35.17 20.81
CA ALA A 250 2.29 34.24 20.13
C ALA A 250 1.62 32.89 19.88
N LEU A 251 0.89 32.38 20.88
CA LEU A 251 0.16 31.12 20.77
C LEU A 251 -0.98 31.19 19.74
N ALA A 252 -1.78 32.27 19.77
CA ALA A 252 -2.85 32.48 18.79
C ALA A 252 -2.31 32.57 17.35
N HIS A 253 -1.16 33.23 17.15
CA HIS A 253 -0.51 33.32 15.85
C HIS A 253 0.00 31.94 15.39
N ALA A 254 0.61 31.16 16.28
CA ALA A 254 1.11 29.83 15.96
C ALA A 254 -0.04 28.86 15.57
N LEU A 255 -1.16 28.89 16.30
CA LEU A 255 -2.36 28.12 15.97
C LEU A 255 -2.99 28.55 14.65
N HIS A 256 -3.01 29.85 14.36
CA HIS A 256 -3.47 30.37 13.07
C HIS A 256 -2.59 29.89 11.91
N ALA A 257 -1.26 29.92 12.07
CA ALA A 257 -0.32 29.42 11.07
C ALA A 257 -0.51 27.92 10.79
N GLN A 258 -0.75 27.10 11.82
CA GLN A 258 -1.03 25.68 11.62
C GLN A 258 -2.36 25.44 10.88
N ARG A 259 -3.40 26.22 11.18
CA ARG A 259 -4.66 26.17 10.44
C ARG A 259 -4.48 26.54 8.98
N ALA A 260 -3.65 27.53 8.67
CA ALA A 260 -3.30 27.89 7.31
C ALA A 260 -2.56 26.73 6.60
N ALA A 261 -1.64 26.07 7.29
CA ALA A 261 -0.94 24.87 6.78
C ALA A 261 -1.90 23.70 6.51
N LEU A 262 -2.92 23.48 7.37
CA LEU A 262 -3.98 22.52 7.12
C LEU A 262 -4.79 22.86 5.87
N ARG A 263 -5.21 24.12 5.72
CA ARG A 263 -5.94 24.58 4.51
C ARG A 263 -5.12 24.36 3.24
N ALA A 264 -3.84 24.70 3.26
CA ALA A 264 -2.93 24.46 2.14
C ALA A 264 -2.79 22.95 1.82
N ALA A 265 -2.80 22.10 2.84
CA ALA A 265 -2.79 20.65 2.66
C ALA A 265 -4.13 20.13 2.09
N GLN A 266 -5.26 20.70 2.49
CA GLN A 266 -6.59 20.36 1.95
C GLN A 266 -6.78 20.80 0.50
N SER A 267 -6.09 21.86 0.06
CA SER A 267 -6.05 22.28 -1.35
C SER A 267 -5.04 21.50 -2.21
N SER A 268 -4.35 20.51 -1.63
CA SER A 268 -3.40 19.68 -2.38
C SER A 268 -4.12 18.65 -3.26
N ASP A 269 -3.58 18.37 -4.44
CA ASP A 269 -4.10 17.35 -5.37
C ASP A 269 -3.88 15.90 -4.89
N VAL A 270 -3.36 15.69 -3.67
CA VAL A 270 -3.13 14.35 -3.14
C VAL A 270 -4.48 13.66 -2.86
N GLN A 271 -4.77 12.60 -3.61
CA GLN A 271 -5.95 11.79 -3.40
C GLN A 271 -5.84 10.97 -2.10
N GLU A 272 -6.38 11.48 -1.01
CA GLU A 272 -6.43 10.82 0.30
C GLU A 272 -7.19 9.49 0.28
N THR A 273 -6.86 8.60 1.21
CA THR A 273 -7.75 7.46 1.53
C THR A 273 -8.90 7.92 2.43
N PRO A 274 -9.99 7.12 2.58
CA PRO A 274 -11.06 7.46 3.52
C PRO A 274 -10.56 7.73 4.95
N ALA A 275 -9.59 6.94 5.45
CA ALA A 275 -9.03 7.16 6.78
C ALA A 275 -8.27 8.48 6.88
N GLN A 276 -7.44 8.81 5.88
CA GLN A 276 -6.70 10.08 5.86
C GLN A 276 -7.65 11.29 5.78
N GLY A 277 -8.66 11.24 4.91
CA GLY A 277 -9.67 12.29 4.79
C GLY A 277 -10.46 12.50 6.08
N ARG A 278 -10.84 11.42 6.78
CA ARG A 278 -11.51 11.53 8.08
C ARG A 278 -10.62 12.14 9.16
N THR A 279 -9.32 11.84 9.17
CA THR A 279 -8.36 12.47 10.09
C THR A 279 -8.20 13.96 9.76
N THR A 280 -8.15 14.32 8.47
CA THR A 280 -8.17 15.72 8.00
C THR A 280 -9.43 16.46 8.48
N ASP A 281 -10.61 15.84 8.35
CA ASP A 281 -11.89 16.42 8.79
C ASP A 281 -11.91 16.65 10.32
N ALA A 282 -11.40 15.69 11.09
CA ALA A 282 -11.33 15.78 12.54
C ALA A 282 -10.35 16.86 13.01
N GLU A 283 -9.18 16.95 12.37
CA GLU A 283 -8.20 18.01 12.63
C GLU A 283 -8.77 19.40 12.31
N ALA A 284 -9.46 19.55 11.18
CA ALA A 284 -10.16 20.79 10.83
C ALA A 284 -11.22 21.15 11.88
N CYS A 285 -11.90 20.16 12.45
CA CYS A 285 -12.87 20.36 13.50
C CYS A 285 -12.22 20.92 14.78
N LEU A 286 -11.03 20.45 15.15
CA LEU A 286 -10.30 20.97 16.32
C LEU A 286 -9.95 22.45 16.15
N TYR A 287 -9.42 22.86 15.00
CA TYR A 287 -9.14 24.27 14.73
C TYR A 287 -10.40 25.14 14.72
N LYS A 288 -11.54 24.58 14.29
CA LYS A 288 -12.84 25.26 14.37
C LYS A 288 -13.27 25.46 15.83
N ILE A 289 -13.16 24.42 16.66
CA ILE A 289 -13.49 24.48 18.09
C ILE A 289 -12.60 25.49 18.82
N LEU A 290 -11.30 25.55 18.50
CA LEU A 290 -10.38 26.54 19.07
C LEU A 290 -10.75 28.00 18.74
N GLY A 291 -11.30 28.23 17.55
CA GLY A 291 -11.78 29.55 17.15
C GLY A 291 -13.14 29.89 17.76
N GLU A 292 -14.12 29.00 17.63
CA GLU A 292 -15.53 29.31 17.90
C GLU A 292 -16.01 28.88 19.28
N GLY A 293 -15.28 27.99 19.96
CA GLY A 293 -15.65 27.46 21.26
C GLY A 293 -15.52 28.47 22.40
N HIS A 294 -16.36 28.31 23.41
CA HIS A 294 -16.30 29.01 24.68
C HIS A 294 -15.62 28.12 25.72
N ILE A 295 -14.85 28.73 26.61
CA ILE A 295 -14.13 28.00 27.65
C ILE A 295 -15.11 27.60 28.76
N GLN A 296 -15.21 26.30 29.04
CA GLN A 296 -16.05 25.75 30.12
C GLN A 296 -15.22 25.29 31.32
N GLY A 297 -13.92 25.06 31.13
CA GLY A 297 -12.96 24.64 32.15
C GLY A 297 -11.54 24.80 31.62
N GLN A 298 -10.52 24.46 32.42
CA GLN A 298 -9.12 24.55 31.96
C GLN A 298 -8.90 23.68 30.72
N GLY A 299 -8.64 24.32 29.56
CA GLY A 299 -8.42 23.61 28.30
C GLY A 299 -9.64 22.94 27.67
N GLN A 300 -10.83 23.09 28.26
CA GLN A 300 -12.08 22.51 27.76
C GLN A 300 -12.91 23.56 27.04
N LEU A 301 -13.32 23.24 25.81
CA LEU A 301 -14.05 24.14 24.92
C LEU A 301 -15.38 23.53 24.49
N THR A 302 -16.42 24.36 24.43
CA THR A 302 -17.72 23.95 23.86
C THR A 302 -17.54 23.53 22.42
N CYS A 303 -18.23 22.47 22.01
CA CYS A 303 -18.16 21.96 20.64
C CYS A 303 -19.51 21.43 20.14
N ASP A 304 -19.61 21.24 18.83
CA ASP A 304 -20.73 20.52 18.20
C ASP A 304 -20.58 19.03 18.48
N ALA A 305 -21.12 18.59 19.62
CA ALA A 305 -20.97 17.22 20.10
C ALA A 305 -21.52 16.16 19.13
N PRO A 306 -22.68 16.34 18.48
CA PRO A 306 -23.15 15.42 17.43
C PRO A 306 -22.13 15.25 16.29
N ARG A 307 -21.58 16.35 15.78
CA ARG A 307 -20.61 16.31 14.68
C ARG A 307 -19.30 15.62 15.10
N TRP A 308 -18.77 15.96 16.26
CA TRP A 308 -17.54 15.35 16.77
C TRP A 308 -17.70 13.86 17.04
N ASN A 309 -18.79 13.46 17.71
CA ASN A 309 -19.07 12.06 17.98
C ASN A 309 -19.24 11.24 16.69
N ALA A 310 -19.83 11.81 15.64
CA ALA A 310 -19.91 11.16 14.32
C ALA A 310 -18.51 10.94 13.70
N LEU A 311 -17.60 11.90 13.82
CA LEU A 311 -16.21 11.76 13.38
C LEU A 311 -15.48 10.68 14.19
N CYS A 312 -15.65 10.64 15.52
CA CYS A 312 -15.09 9.60 16.38
C CYS A 312 -15.59 8.20 16.01
N GLN A 313 -16.89 8.05 15.73
CA GLN A 313 -17.49 6.78 15.28
C GLN A 313 -16.97 6.34 13.90
N ASP A 314 -16.69 7.29 13.00
CA ASP A 314 -16.08 6.96 11.71
C ASP A 314 -14.61 6.57 11.83
N LEU A 315 -13.86 7.24 12.70
CA LEU A 315 -12.44 6.96 12.95
C LEU A 315 -12.20 5.66 13.73
N SER A 316 -13.12 5.27 14.62
CA SER A 316 -13.03 4.00 15.37
C SER A 316 -13.09 2.76 14.49
N LYS A 317 -13.52 2.89 13.22
CA LYS A 317 -13.43 1.83 12.20
C LYS A 317 -11.99 1.52 11.78
N TYR A 318 -11.06 2.46 12.01
CA TYR A 318 -9.70 2.42 11.50
C TYR A 318 -8.63 2.41 12.62
N ALA A 319 -8.97 2.83 13.83
CA ALA A 319 -8.04 2.92 14.96
C ALA A 319 -8.74 2.67 16.32
N SER A 320 -7.93 2.56 17.39
CA SER A 320 -8.40 2.44 18.78
C SER A 320 -9.40 3.54 19.18
N PRO A 321 -10.28 3.28 20.18
CA PRO A 321 -11.40 4.15 20.48
C PRO A 321 -10.96 5.58 20.81
N PHE A 322 -11.56 6.53 20.10
CA PHE A 322 -11.46 7.96 20.37
C PHE A 322 -12.32 8.31 21.60
N PRO A 323 -11.90 9.24 22.47
CA PRO A 323 -12.73 9.67 23.58
C PRO A 323 -13.97 10.41 23.03
N PRO A 324 -15.19 9.89 23.25
CA PRO A 324 -16.39 10.65 22.96
C PRO A 324 -16.49 11.84 23.92
N ILE A 325 -17.24 12.86 23.53
CA ILE A 325 -17.50 14.01 24.41
C ILE A 325 -18.37 13.56 25.61
N SER A 326 -18.12 14.13 26.80
CA SER A 326 -18.95 13.93 27.99
C SER A 326 -20.34 14.55 27.81
N GLU A 327 -21.27 14.30 28.73
CA GLU A 327 -22.63 14.89 28.68
C GLU A 327 -22.63 16.43 28.69
N ASP A 328 -21.54 17.07 29.11
CA ASP A 328 -21.40 18.53 29.26
C ASP A 328 -21.07 19.30 27.96
N GLU A 329 -21.03 18.61 26.80
CA GLU A 329 -20.66 19.17 25.47
C GLU A 329 -19.26 19.83 25.41
N ALA A 330 -18.41 19.54 26.40
CA ALA A 330 -17.06 20.05 26.54
C ALA A 330 -16.03 19.09 25.92
N LEU A 331 -15.15 19.59 25.05
CA LEU A 331 -14.05 18.81 24.48
C LEU A 331 -12.70 19.26 25.07
N ASP A 332 -11.92 18.28 25.57
CA ASP A 332 -10.50 18.45 25.80
C ASP A 332 -9.75 18.37 24.45
N VAL A 333 -9.36 19.53 23.94
CA VAL A 333 -8.70 19.64 22.62
C VAL A 333 -7.30 19.02 22.63
N TYR A 334 -6.59 19.04 23.77
CA TYR A 334 -5.28 18.39 23.89
C TYR A 334 -5.41 16.88 23.79
N ALA A 335 -6.34 16.30 24.57
CA ALA A 335 -6.60 14.87 24.51
C ALA A 335 -7.03 14.44 23.10
N ALA A 336 -7.89 15.21 22.44
CA ALA A 336 -8.31 14.96 21.07
C ALA A 336 -7.15 15.03 20.06
N ALA A 337 -6.28 16.04 20.16
CA ALA A 337 -5.10 16.18 19.30
C ALA A 337 -4.12 15.02 19.47
N MET A 338 -3.89 14.56 20.71
CA MET A 338 -3.04 13.40 21.00
C MET A 338 -3.58 12.12 20.34
N HIS A 339 -4.89 11.91 20.35
CA HIS A 339 -5.49 10.77 19.67
C HIS A 339 -5.36 10.89 18.15
N LEU A 340 -5.55 12.08 17.55
CA LEU A 340 -5.31 12.27 16.11
C LEU A 340 -3.84 12.01 15.75
N LEU A 341 -2.89 12.44 16.58
CA LEU A 341 -1.46 12.19 16.37
C LEU A 341 -1.16 10.69 16.38
N ALA A 342 -1.74 9.94 17.30
CA ALA A 342 -1.59 8.48 17.35
C ALA A 342 -2.12 7.81 16.06
N ILE A 343 -3.31 8.22 15.58
CA ILE A 343 -3.88 7.73 14.32
C ILE A 343 -2.94 8.07 13.14
N SER A 344 -2.49 9.33 13.05
CA SER A 344 -1.63 9.77 11.96
C SER A 344 -0.31 8.99 11.95
N THR A 345 0.28 8.75 13.13
CA THR A 345 1.50 7.93 13.29
C THR A 345 1.29 6.49 12.82
N GLN A 346 0.16 5.88 13.15
CA GLN A 346 -0.20 4.55 12.66
C GLN A 346 -0.33 4.54 11.13
N LEU A 347 -0.98 5.55 10.54
CA LEU A 347 -1.13 5.70 9.09
C LEU A 347 0.24 5.89 8.39
N VAL A 348 1.15 6.67 8.97
CA VAL A 348 2.54 6.78 8.48
C VAL A 348 3.18 5.40 8.39
N GLY A 349 3.08 4.60 9.45
CA GLY A 349 3.60 3.22 9.48
C GLY A 349 2.99 2.32 8.39
N MET A 350 1.69 2.45 8.14
CA MET A 350 1.00 1.69 7.09
C MET A 350 1.49 2.06 5.68
N TYR A 351 1.67 3.34 5.38
CA TYR A 351 2.08 3.78 4.04
C TYR A 351 3.58 3.62 3.77
N ARG A 352 4.41 3.61 4.82
CA ARG A 352 5.88 3.51 4.74
C ARG A 352 6.38 2.39 3.83
N ARG A 353 5.78 1.20 3.94
CA ARG A 353 6.17 0.04 3.12
C ARG A 353 5.83 0.24 1.64
N SER A 354 4.66 0.77 1.36
CA SER A 354 4.19 0.98 -0.02
C SER A 354 4.84 2.16 -0.75
N SER A 355 5.43 3.10 -0.01
CA SER A 355 6.08 4.31 -0.52
C SER A 355 7.58 4.17 -0.76
N PHE A 356 8.16 3.03 -0.40
CA PHE A 356 9.60 2.80 -0.47
C PHE A 356 9.90 1.68 -1.48
N LEU A 357 10.58 2.01 -2.58
CA LEU A 357 11.09 1.02 -3.52
C LEU A 357 12.39 0.41 -3.01
N ILE A 358 12.63 -0.83 -3.39
CA ILE A 358 13.91 -1.48 -3.12
C ILE A 358 14.97 -0.83 -4.01
N PRO A 359 16.07 -0.32 -3.44
CA PRO A 359 17.15 0.23 -4.23
C PRO A 359 17.80 -0.88 -5.05
N GLN A 360 18.22 -0.54 -6.29
CA GLN A 360 18.95 -1.48 -7.16
C GLN A 360 20.17 -2.09 -6.45
N GLN A 361 20.83 -1.30 -5.61
CA GLN A 361 21.99 -1.70 -4.82
C GLN A 361 21.72 -2.94 -3.95
N ALA A 362 20.52 -3.10 -3.39
CA ALA A 362 20.19 -4.27 -2.57
C ALA A 362 20.21 -5.57 -3.38
N TYR A 363 19.76 -5.54 -4.64
CA TYR A 363 19.86 -6.69 -5.55
C TYR A 363 21.30 -7.02 -5.90
N ILE A 364 22.12 -6.00 -6.17
CA ILE A 364 23.56 -6.15 -6.46
C ILE A 364 24.29 -6.79 -5.28
N GLU A 365 24.03 -6.32 -4.06
CA GLU A 365 24.63 -6.87 -2.84
C GLU A 365 24.20 -8.32 -2.58
N CYS A 366 22.92 -8.66 -2.80
CA CYS A 366 22.46 -10.05 -2.70
C CYS A 366 23.13 -10.97 -3.73
N MET A 367 23.27 -10.51 -4.99
CA MET A 367 24.00 -11.26 -6.01
C MET A 367 25.46 -11.48 -5.61
N GLN A 368 26.12 -10.44 -5.09
CA GLN A 368 27.50 -10.55 -4.64
C GLN A 368 27.64 -11.52 -3.45
N LEU A 369 26.77 -11.41 -2.45
CA LEU A 369 26.75 -12.33 -1.31
C LEU A 369 26.58 -13.78 -1.76
N CYS A 370 25.66 -14.07 -2.69
CA CYS A 370 25.49 -15.42 -3.23
C CYS A 370 26.78 -15.94 -3.87
N ARG A 371 27.45 -15.11 -4.68
CA ARG A 371 28.73 -15.45 -5.34
C ARG A 371 29.84 -15.70 -4.32
N ASP A 372 30.00 -14.82 -3.33
CA ASP A 372 30.99 -14.93 -2.26
C ASP A 372 30.77 -16.19 -1.42
N MET A 373 29.50 -16.56 -1.23
CA MET A 373 29.14 -17.81 -0.59
C MET A 373 29.36 -19.01 -1.51
N HIS A 374 29.67 -18.89 -2.80
CA HIS A 374 29.78 -19.97 -3.80
C HIS A 374 28.43 -20.60 -4.19
N ALA A 375 27.35 -19.82 -4.19
CA ALA A 375 26.09 -20.21 -4.79
C ALA A 375 26.01 -19.65 -6.23
N PRO A 376 25.69 -20.48 -7.24
CA PRO A 376 25.47 -20.00 -8.61
C PRO A 376 24.44 -18.88 -8.68
N VAL A 377 24.75 -17.85 -9.47
CA VAL A 377 23.89 -16.70 -9.73
C VAL A 377 23.73 -16.54 -11.24
N LEU A 378 22.49 -16.49 -11.70
CA LEU A 378 22.10 -16.20 -13.07
C LEU A 378 21.20 -14.97 -13.09
N VAL A 379 21.28 -14.19 -14.16
CA VAL A 379 20.42 -13.03 -14.38
C VAL A 379 19.71 -13.25 -15.71
N ALA A 380 18.39 -13.19 -15.71
CA ALA A 380 17.61 -13.30 -16.94
C ALA A 380 17.94 -12.10 -17.85
N GLY A 381 18.29 -12.35 -19.11
CA GLY A 381 18.74 -11.31 -20.04
C GLY A 381 20.26 -11.15 -20.14
N ASP A 382 21.04 -11.67 -19.17
CA ASP A 382 22.50 -11.76 -19.33
C ASP A 382 22.80 -12.92 -20.31
N ASP A 383 23.42 -12.62 -21.45
CA ASP A 383 23.77 -13.56 -22.53
C ASP A 383 22.60 -14.41 -23.08
N THR A 384 21.36 -14.05 -22.71
CA THR A 384 20.11 -14.73 -23.04
C THR A 384 19.06 -13.71 -23.45
N PRO A 385 18.00 -14.09 -24.19
CA PRO A 385 16.88 -13.17 -24.42
C PRO A 385 16.27 -12.71 -23.09
N ILE A 386 15.79 -11.46 -23.06
CA ILE A 386 15.12 -10.90 -21.87
C ILE A 386 13.89 -11.75 -21.55
N HIS A 387 13.83 -12.23 -20.32
CA HIS A 387 12.70 -12.96 -19.73
C HIS A 387 12.57 -12.60 -18.24
N GLU A 388 11.49 -13.02 -17.59
CA GLU A 388 11.39 -12.96 -16.12
C GLU A 388 12.29 -14.04 -15.49
N GLY A 389 12.77 -13.78 -14.28
CA GLY A 389 13.63 -14.66 -13.50
C GLY A 389 12.96 -16.00 -13.20
N GLU A 390 11.66 -15.99 -12.91
CA GLU A 390 10.87 -17.22 -12.74
C GLU A 390 10.80 -18.07 -14.03
N ALA A 391 10.81 -17.44 -15.21
CA ALA A 391 10.79 -18.13 -16.50
C ALA A 391 12.14 -18.80 -16.77
N LEU A 392 13.24 -18.10 -16.51
CA LEU A 392 14.59 -18.67 -16.60
C LEU A 392 14.77 -19.79 -15.55
N ALA A 393 14.32 -19.60 -14.31
CA ALA A 393 14.35 -20.64 -13.27
C ALA A 393 13.58 -21.90 -13.70
N SER A 394 12.40 -21.72 -14.31
CA SER A 394 11.60 -22.82 -14.84
C SER A 394 12.26 -23.53 -16.02
N ALA A 395 12.94 -22.79 -16.91
CA ALA A 395 13.73 -23.37 -17.98
C ALA A 395 14.86 -24.27 -17.46
N LEU A 396 15.55 -23.87 -16.38
CA LEU A 396 16.58 -24.71 -15.74
C LEU A 396 16.02 -26.06 -15.26
N VAL A 397 14.80 -26.08 -14.74
CA VAL A 397 14.15 -27.32 -14.31
C VAL A 397 13.78 -28.18 -15.52
N ARG A 398 13.19 -27.59 -16.56
CA ARG A 398 12.79 -28.31 -17.78
C ARG A 398 13.98 -28.94 -18.52
N GLU A 399 15.12 -28.26 -18.53
CA GLU A 399 16.37 -28.76 -19.14
C GLU A 399 17.16 -29.69 -18.20
N GLY A 400 16.65 -29.97 -16.99
CA GLY A 400 17.23 -30.93 -16.06
C GLY A 400 18.42 -30.42 -15.25
N TYR A 401 18.68 -29.11 -15.22
CA TYR A 401 19.70 -28.47 -14.38
C TYR A 401 19.26 -28.29 -12.92
N ALA A 402 17.95 -28.18 -12.68
CA ALA A 402 17.32 -28.13 -11.37
C ALA A 402 16.15 -29.11 -11.27
N ASP A 403 15.69 -29.40 -10.05
CA ASP A 403 14.62 -30.36 -9.79
C ASP A 403 13.27 -29.66 -9.50
N MET A 404 13.32 -28.39 -9.06
CA MET A 404 12.13 -27.55 -8.79
C MET A 404 12.49 -26.06 -8.75
N VAL A 405 11.47 -25.21 -8.85
CA VAL A 405 11.60 -23.75 -8.70
C VAL A 405 11.10 -23.31 -7.34
N ALA A 406 11.91 -22.62 -6.55
CA ALA A 406 11.45 -21.94 -5.35
C ALA A 406 11.01 -20.51 -5.67
N SER A 407 9.71 -20.23 -5.57
CA SER A 407 9.13 -18.90 -5.72
C SER A 407 7.84 -18.79 -4.90
N GLU A 408 7.33 -17.57 -4.76
CA GLU A 408 5.99 -17.27 -4.27
C GLU A 408 5.06 -16.78 -5.37
N ASP A 409 5.59 -16.57 -6.58
CA ASP A 409 4.81 -16.20 -7.75
C ASP A 409 4.20 -17.46 -8.39
N THR A 410 2.88 -17.43 -8.56
CA THR A 410 2.12 -18.56 -9.09
C THR A 410 2.31 -18.76 -10.58
N ASP A 411 2.89 -17.79 -11.28
CA ASP A 411 3.14 -17.86 -12.71
C ASP A 411 4.16 -18.98 -13.05
N VAL A 412 5.01 -19.38 -12.10
CA VAL A 412 5.83 -20.61 -12.15
C VAL A 412 5.03 -21.85 -12.56
N LEU A 413 3.79 -21.98 -12.06
CA LEU A 413 2.94 -23.15 -12.32
C LEU A 413 2.54 -23.27 -13.81
N LEU A 414 2.57 -22.16 -14.56
CA LEU A 414 2.25 -22.11 -15.98
C LEU A 414 3.39 -22.67 -16.85
N TYR A 415 4.60 -22.77 -16.29
CA TYR A 415 5.74 -23.41 -16.94
C TYR A 415 5.81 -24.92 -16.72
N GLU A 416 4.81 -25.50 -16.06
CA GLU A 416 4.65 -26.95 -15.84
C GLU A 416 5.81 -27.58 -15.05
N VAL A 417 6.41 -26.81 -14.13
CA VAL A 417 7.48 -27.28 -13.24
C VAL A 417 7.05 -27.28 -11.78
N PRO A 418 7.57 -28.20 -10.94
CA PRO A 418 7.29 -28.21 -9.51
C PRO A 418 7.72 -26.90 -8.84
N MET A 419 6.85 -26.33 -8.02
CA MET A 419 7.06 -25.06 -7.32
C MET A 419 7.21 -25.28 -5.82
N LEU A 420 8.27 -24.78 -5.21
CA LEU A 420 8.51 -24.81 -3.76
C LEU A 420 8.25 -23.43 -3.14
N ARG A 421 7.29 -23.36 -2.23
CA ARG A 421 6.91 -22.13 -1.51
C ARG A 421 7.52 -22.07 -0.12
N GLY A 422 7.53 -20.89 0.48
CA GLY A 422 7.89 -20.71 1.89
C GLY A 422 9.39 -20.67 2.18
N LEU A 423 10.24 -20.47 1.17
CA LEU A 423 11.69 -20.46 1.36
C LEU A 423 12.16 -19.37 2.34
N SER A 424 11.53 -18.19 2.32
CA SER A 424 11.92 -17.04 3.16
C SER A 424 11.83 -17.29 4.67
N ASN A 425 11.01 -18.23 5.12
CA ASN A 425 10.83 -18.56 6.53
C ASN A 425 10.97 -20.08 6.80
N MET A 426 11.46 -20.83 5.82
CA MET A 426 11.54 -22.30 5.83
C MET A 426 10.24 -23.04 6.17
N SER A 427 9.08 -22.41 5.95
CA SER A 427 7.77 -23.08 6.04
C SER A 427 7.41 -23.67 4.69
N LEU A 428 8.09 -24.74 4.30
CA LEU A 428 8.11 -25.23 2.93
C LEU A 428 6.81 -25.95 2.51
N GLU A 429 6.31 -25.64 1.31
CA GLU A 429 5.13 -26.24 0.70
C GLU A 429 5.44 -26.52 -0.78
N LEU A 430 5.48 -27.79 -1.18
CA LEU A 430 5.67 -28.22 -2.56
C LEU A 430 4.33 -28.24 -3.30
N VAL A 431 4.32 -27.65 -4.49
CA VAL A 431 3.15 -27.51 -5.35
C VAL A 431 3.43 -28.19 -6.69
N ASP A 432 2.62 -29.18 -7.03
CA ASP A 432 2.72 -29.93 -8.29
C ASP A 432 1.71 -29.39 -9.32
N PRO A 433 2.18 -28.77 -10.43
CA PRO A 433 1.28 -28.24 -11.45
C PRO A 433 0.50 -29.34 -12.18
N VAL A 434 1.05 -30.55 -12.33
CA VAL A 434 0.37 -31.68 -13.01
C VAL A 434 -0.80 -32.17 -12.15
N ALA A 435 -0.59 -32.27 -10.84
CA ALA A 435 -1.67 -32.59 -9.91
C ALA A 435 -2.77 -31.52 -9.93
N ILE A 436 -2.40 -30.22 -9.98
CA ILE A 436 -3.36 -29.12 -10.11
C ILE A 436 -4.17 -29.25 -11.39
N GLN A 437 -3.51 -29.46 -12.52
CA GLN A 437 -4.17 -29.64 -13.81
C GLN A 437 -5.18 -30.80 -13.78
N ALA A 438 -4.81 -31.94 -13.20
CA ALA A 438 -5.69 -33.09 -13.06
C ALA A 438 -6.88 -32.84 -12.12
N ALA A 439 -6.67 -32.10 -11.03
CA ALA A 439 -7.69 -31.83 -10.04
C ALA A 439 -8.67 -30.74 -10.47
N LEU A 440 -8.20 -29.70 -11.16
CA LEU A 440 -9.04 -28.62 -11.68
C LEU A 440 -9.77 -29.04 -12.97
N PHE A 441 -9.11 -29.77 -13.86
CA PHE A 441 -9.65 -30.10 -15.18
C PHE A 441 -9.81 -31.62 -15.41
N PRO A 442 -10.55 -32.34 -14.53
CA PRO A 442 -10.61 -33.80 -14.59
C PRO A 442 -11.24 -34.33 -15.90
N HIS A 443 -12.15 -33.56 -16.51
CA HIS A 443 -12.84 -33.94 -17.74
C HIS A 443 -12.10 -33.55 -19.02
N ILE A 444 -11.06 -32.73 -18.92
CA ILE A 444 -10.26 -32.30 -20.07
C ILE A 444 -9.20 -33.37 -20.39
N PRO A 445 -9.00 -33.75 -21.67
CA PRO A 445 -7.94 -34.66 -22.10
C PRO A 445 -6.55 -34.23 -21.61
N LEU A 446 -5.70 -35.19 -21.25
CA LEU A 446 -4.40 -34.94 -20.61
C LEU A 446 -3.52 -33.95 -21.40
N ASP A 447 -3.49 -34.09 -22.72
CA ASP A 447 -2.74 -33.26 -23.67
C ASP A 447 -3.24 -31.81 -23.76
N GLN A 448 -4.43 -31.52 -23.23
CA GLN A 448 -5.08 -30.20 -23.28
C GLN A 448 -5.14 -29.51 -21.92
N ARG A 449 -4.80 -30.20 -20.82
CA ARG A 449 -4.91 -29.64 -19.46
C ARG A 449 -3.95 -28.49 -19.20
N ALA A 450 -2.73 -28.55 -19.74
CA ALA A 450 -1.77 -27.46 -19.65
C ALA A 450 -2.31 -26.17 -20.31
N SER A 451 -2.86 -26.29 -21.52
CA SER A 451 -3.50 -25.17 -22.22
C SER A 451 -4.70 -24.61 -21.44
N SER A 452 -5.48 -25.49 -20.80
CA SER A 452 -6.61 -25.10 -19.94
C SER A 452 -6.16 -24.34 -18.70
N LEU A 453 -5.03 -24.73 -18.10
CA LEU A 453 -4.43 -23.98 -16.98
C LEU A 453 -4.00 -22.58 -17.42
N ILE A 454 -3.43 -22.41 -18.62
CA ILE A 454 -3.09 -21.10 -19.18
C ILE A 454 -4.36 -20.26 -19.42
N GLN A 455 -5.40 -20.83 -20.01
CA GLN A 455 -6.68 -20.12 -20.21
C GLN A 455 -7.28 -19.67 -18.88
N PHE A 456 -7.26 -20.55 -17.88
CA PHE A 456 -7.71 -20.25 -16.53
C PHE A 456 -6.90 -19.11 -15.90
N ALA A 457 -5.57 -19.11 -16.04
CA ALA A 457 -4.71 -18.05 -15.57
C ALA A 457 -5.05 -16.70 -16.23
N LEU A 458 -5.20 -16.67 -17.55
CA LEU A 458 -5.58 -15.47 -18.29
C LEU A 458 -6.95 -14.93 -17.85
N LEU A 459 -7.94 -15.80 -17.62
CA LEU A 459 -9.27 -15.39 -17.12
C LEU A 459 -9.23 -14.81 -15.70
N CYS A 460 -8.35 -15.34 -14.85
CA CYS A 460 -8.14 -14.83 -13.51
C CYS A 460 -7.33 -13.52 -13.50
N GLY A 461 -6.55 -13.28 -14.55
CA GLY A 461 -5.68 -12.12 -14.75
C GLY A 461 -4.22 -12.45 -14.49
N THR A 462 -3.36 -12.19 -15.47
CA THR A 462 -1.89 -12.22 -15.32
C THR A 462 -1.31 -10.82 -15.50
N ASP A 463 0.00 -10.69 -15.32
CA ASP A 463 0.72 -9.44 -15.62
C ASP A 463 0.73 -9.11 -17.14
N TYR A 464 0.35 -10.08 -17.99
CA TYR A 464 0.41 -9.98 -19.46
C TYR A 464 -0.92 -9.62 -20.12
N ASN A 465 -2.05 -9.67 -19.41
CA ASN A 465 -3.37 -9.44 -20.00
C ASN A 465 -4.28 -8.51 -19.19
N ARG A 466 -5.31 -7.99 -19.86
CA ARG A 466 -6.39 -7.25 -19.21
C ARG A 466 -7.29 -8.22 -18.43
N THR A 467 -7.59 -7.89 -17.18
CA THR A 467 -8.59 -8.62 -16.39
C THR A 467 -9.99 -8.35 -16.92
N ILE A 468 -10.82 -9.39 -16.99
CA ILE A 468 -12.22 -9.27 -17.39
C ILE A 468 -13.06 -8.95 -16.14
N PRO A 469 -13.78 -7.81 -16.09
CA PRO A 469 -14.60 -7.47 -14.95
C PRO A 469 -15.63 -8.56 -14.61
N GLY A 470 -15.72 -8.93 -13.33
CA GLY A 470 -16.65 -9.97 -12.86
C GLY A 470 -16.14 -11.41 -13.03
N ILE A 471 -15.02 -11.61 -13.73
CA ILE A 471 -14.35 -12.90 -13.82
C ILE A 471 -13.15 -12.90 -12.86
N ALA A 472 -13.13 -13.89 -11.99
CA ALA A 472 -12.08 -14.17 -11.01
C ALA A 472 -11.98 -15.68 -10.85
N VAL A 473 -11.12 -16.16 -9.96
CA VAL A 473 -10.78 -17.58 -9.80
C VAL A 473 -11.95 -18.57 -9.88
N LYS A 474 -13.03 -18.36 -9.11
CA LYS A 474 -14.19 -19.27 -9.14
C LYS A 474 -14.92 -19.29 -10.49
N ASN A 475 -15.12 -18.11 -11.09
CA ASN A 475 -15.81 -17.97 -12.37
C ASN A 475 -14.92 -18.41 -13.53
N GLY A 476 -13.63 -18.07 -13.48
CA GLY A 476 -12.64 -18.49 -14.47
C GLY A 476 -12.51 -20.01 -14.52
N HIS A 477 -12.48 -20.68 -13.36
CA HIS A 477 -12.42 -22.14 -13.32
C HIS A 477 -13.64 -22.78 -13.99
N ARG A 478 -14.85 -22.31 -13.65
CA ARG A 478 -16.13 -22.78 -14.24
C ARG A 478 -16.29 -22.50 -15.73
N LEU A 479 -15.54 -21.54 -16.28
CA LEU A 479 -15.60 -21.24 -17.72
C LEU A 479 -14.66 -22.14 -18.53
N VAL A 480 -13.64 -22.70 -17.89
CA VAL A 480 -12.64 -23.55 -18.54
C VAL A 480 -12.95 -25.03 -18.33
N ASN A 481 -13.34 -25.41 -17.11
CA ASN A 481 -13.82 -26.75 -16.76
C ASN A 481 -15.33 -26.84 -16.93
#